data_AF-A0A940C510-F1
#
_entry.id   AF-A0A940C510-F1
#
_cell.length_a   1.000
_cell.length_b   1.000
_cell.length_c   1.000
_cell.angle_alpha   90.00
_cell.angle_beta   90.00
_cell.angle_gamma   90.00
#
_symmetry.space_group_name_H-M   'P 1'
#
loop_
_entity.id
_entity.type
_entity.pdbx_description
1 polymer ?
#
loop_
_entity_poly.entity_id
_entity_poly.type
_entity_poly.pdbx_seq_one_letter_code
_entity_poly.pdbx_strand_id
1 'polypeptide(L)' 'MNELASKWDEIKESIRIEYEVSDLAYNTWIAPLKLGDMKDNTVYIKTPKEL' A
#
# COMPACT_ATOMS: atom_id res chain seq x y z
N MET A 1 -7.62 16.61 -3.76
CA MET A 1 -7.02 15.39 -3.19
C MET A 1 -6.95 14.37 -4.31
N ASN A 2 -5.82 13.67 -4.51
CA ASN A 2 -5.71 12.66 -5.56
C ASN A 2 -6.66 11.50 -5.22
N GLU A 3 -7.54 11.10 -6.13
CA GLU A 3 -8.53 10.01 -5.92
C GLU A 3 -7.85 8.71 -5.47
N LEU A 4 -6.63 8.45 -5.96
CA LEU A 4 -5.85 7.29 -5.53
C LEU A 4 -5.41 7.41 -4.07
N ALA A 5 -5.04 8.61 -3.61
CA ALA A 5 -4.65 8.82 -2.22
C ALA A 5 -5.82 8.55 -1.26
N SER A 6 -7.06 8.85 -1.67
CA SER A 6 -8.26 8.49 -0.89
C SER A 6 -8.58 6.98 -0.91
N LYS A 7 -8.12 6.25 -1.94
CA LYS A 7 -8.33 4.80 -2.08
C LYS A 7 -7.14 3.96 -1.59
N TRP A 8 -6.08 4.59 -1.09
CA TRP A 8 -4.85 3.88 -0.75
C TRP A 8 -5.04 2.81 0.33
N ASP A 9 -5.85 3.12 1.35
CA ASP A 9 -6.15 2.15 2.41
C ASP A 9 -7.02 0.99 1.89
N GLU A 10 -7.96 1.26 0.98
CA GLU A 10 -8.74 0.24 0.29
C GLU A 10 -7.85 -0.69 -0.54
N ILE A 11 -6.90 -0.15 -1.30
CA ILE A 11 -5.94 -0.93 -2.11
C ILE A 11 -5.10 -1.85 -1.22
N LYS A 12 -4.61 -1.35 -0.08
CA LYS A 12 -3.86 -2.18 0.87
C LYS A 12 -4.72 -3.33 1.42
N GLU A 13 -5.98 -3.07 1.74
CA GLU A 13 -6.88 -4.10 2.24
C GLU A 13 -7.24 -5.13 1.15
N SER A 14 -7.42 -4.71 -0.10
CA SER A 14 -7.58 -5.64 -1.23
C SER A 14 -6.37 -6.57 -1.37
N ILE A 15 -5.13 -6.06 -1.25
CA ILE A 15 -3.92 -6.90 -1.26
C ILE A 15 -3.96 -7.92 -0.12
N ARG A 16 -4.41 -7.54 1.07
CA ARG A 16 -4.53 -8.45 2.22
C ARG A 16 -5.50 -9.60 1.94
N ILE A 17 -6.67 -9.28 1.39
CA ILE A 17 -7.74 -10.24 1.13
C ILE A 17 -7.37 -11.15 -0.05
N GLU A 18 -6.97 -10.58 -1.19
CA GLU A 18 -6.71 -11.30 -2.43
C GLU A 18 -5.55 -12.29 -2.30
N TYR A 19 -4.53 -11.95 -1.51
CA TYR A 19 -3.34 -12.78 -1.31
C TYR A 19 -3.32 -13.49 0.05
N GLU A 20 -4.44 -13.47 0.79
CA GLU A 20 -4.57 -14.07 2.12
C GLU A 20 -3.41 -13.72 3.07
N VAL A 21 -2.98 -12.45 3.03
CA VAL A 21 -1.83 -11.98 3.82
C VAL A 21 -2.21 -12.03 5.29
N SER A 22 -1.45 -12.80 6.07
CA SER A 22 -1.65 -12.87 7.52
C SER A 22 -1.58 -11.49 8.17
N ASP A 23 -2.34 -11.31 9.25
CA ASP A 23 -2.41 -10.06 10.00
C ASP A 23 -1.03 -9.53 10.40
N LEU A 24 -0.14 -10.43 10.84
CA LEU A 24 1.24 -10.07 11.20
C LEU A 24 2.01 -9.53 9.98
N ALA A 25 1.94 -10.22 8.84
CA ALA A 25 2.63 -9.79 7.63
C ALA A 25 2.04 -8.47 7.07
N TYR A 26 0.72 -8.30 7.11
CA TYR A 26 0.06 -7.08 6.69
C TYR A 26 0.51 -5.88 7.54
N ASN A 27 0.42 -6.01 8.87
CA ASN A 27 0.80 -4.95 9.80
C ASN A 27 2.29 -4.60 9.72
N THR A 28 3.14 -5.57 9.40
CA THR A 28 4.60 -5.35 9.29
C THR A 28 4.99 -4.71 7.97
N TRP A 29 4.48 -5.21 6.84
CA TRP A 29 5.01 -4.87 5.51
C TRP A 29 4.09 -3.98 4.66
N ILE A 30 2.77 -4.11 4.79
CA ILE A 30 1.80 -3.47 3.88
C ILE A 30 1.18 -2.22 4.50
N ALA A 31 0.74 -2.29 5.76
CA ALA A 31 0.17 -1.17 6.50
C ALA A 31 1.04 0.10 6.52
N PRO A 32 2.38 0.03 6.73
CA PRO A 32 3.22 1.23 6.79
C PRO A 32 3.58 1.83 5.42
N LEU A 33 3.22 1.16 4.31
CA LEU A 33 3.51 1.67 2.97
C LEU A 33 2.77 2.98 2.72
N LYS A 34 3.52 3.98 2.26
CA LYS A 34 2.97 5.30 1.91
C LYS A 34 2.98 5.47 0.40
N LEU A 35 1.90 6.04 -0.11
CA LEU A 35 1.84 6.47 -1.50
C LEU A 35 2.99 7.48 -1.74
N GLY A 36 3.82 7.18 -2.72
CA GLY A 36 4.99 7.98 -3.08
C GLY A 36 4.64 8.97 -4.19
N ASP A 37 4.77 8.51 -5.43
CA ASP A 37 4.53 9.31 -6.63
C ASP A 37 3.73 8.49 -7.66
N MET A 38 3.17 9.15 -8.65
CA MET A 38 2.49 8.51 -9.76
C MET A 38 3.06 9.04 -11.06
N LYS A 39 3.52 8.13 -11.92
CA LYS A 39 3.97 8.48 -13.26
C LYS A 39 3.26 7.61 -14.27
N ASP A 40 2.55 8.26 -15.19
CA ASP A 40 1.72 7.62 -16.21
C ASP A 40 0.72 6.65 -15.56
N ASN A 41 0.90 5.33 -15.77
CA ASN A 41 0.05 4.28 -15.20
C ASN A 41 0.77 3.46 -14.12
N THR A 42 1.86 4.01 -13.53
CA THR A 42 2.67 3.35 -12.51
C THR A 42 2.63 4.14 -11.20
N VAL A 43 2.30 3.43 -10.12
CA VAL A 43 2.31 3.95 -8.75
C VAL A 43 3.64 3.58 -8.09
N TYR A 44 4.31 4.58 -7.52
CA TYR A 44 5.53 4.42 -6.73
C TYR A 44 5.17 4.50 -5.25
N ILE A 45 5.66 3.52 -4.49
CA ILE A 45 5.48 3.47 -3.04
C ILE A 45 6.78 3.87 -2.34
N LYS A 46 6.63 4.54 -1.19
CA LYS A 46 7.75 4.82 -0.29
C LYS A 46 7.76 3.77 0.81
N THR A 47 8.84 3.00 0.89
CA THR A 47 9.08 2.06 1.98
C THR A 47 9.80 2.77 3.14
N PRO A 48 9.53 2.38 4.39
CA PRO A 48 10.42 2.68 5.51
C PRO A 48 11.83 2.13 5.19
N LYS A 49 12.88 2.83 5.63
CA LYS A 49 14.29 2.40 5.46
C LYS A 49 14.64 1.07 6.17
N GLU A 50 13.72 0.60 7.01
CA GLU A 50 13.91 -0.49 7.98
C GLU A 50 13.20 -1.79 7.55
N LEU A 51 12.47 -1.76 6.43
CA LEU A 51 11.99 -2.96 5.73
C LEU A 51 13.07 -3.44 4.75
#